data_AF-A0A2H3JPH7-F1
#
_entry.id   AF-A0A2H3JPH7-F1
#
_cell.length_a   1.000
_cell.length_b   1.000
_cell.length_c   1.000
_cell.angle_alpha   90.00
_cell.angle_beta   90.00
_cell.angle_gamma   90.00
#
_symmetry.space_group_name_H-M   'P 1'
#
loop_
_entity.id
_entity.type
_entity.pdbx_description
1 polymer ?
#
loop_
_entity_poly.entity_id
_entity_poly.type
_entity_poly.pdbx_seq_one_letter_code
_entity_poly.pdbx_strand_id
1 'polypeptide(L)'
;MCWIYPGADSSDGNGSDDLYVPSEDELDEPCATGDHQGIYFLEGIVEDYGEARDRRRRGKEGGHGTYWLSNRRKVKEETLMYLYSVRSMNGLYKVFGFCCGFGEEPKTHLTWMRRHGNTLWLEHVRVEVPADFEFGLDEENIWMQPVVPLMTQKEDELKAPDADLEEEERGGLDHQVTLIWHQMLHDVIVLSLNGHSRQSPSYVTLTAAERDAVGMEVYQMFTLPFRGVVWLVAEKFESDMFDWVFPPRGTQVNLDSKQWPRATYMQEYQRLMTRTRTTWDMERIWTKLWGLFRQLWWFPDVQKDQMWKVNKPRSGQQMVLPEGVMTGQPWMIVNR
;
A
#
# COMPACT_ATOMS: atom_id res chain seq x y z
N MET A 1 32.32 -1.97 17.71
CA MET A 1 31.99 -2.94 16.64
C MET A 1 32.73 -2.48 15.40
N CYS A 2 33.61 -3.33 14.87
CA CYS A 2 34.55 -3.02 13.80
C CYS A 2 33.89 -3.31 12.45
N TRP A 3 34.10 -2.44 11.46
CA TRP A 3 33.83 -2.77 10.05
C TRP A 3 35.14 -2.77 9.28
N ILE A 4 35.43 -3.91 8.66
CA ILE A 4 36.56 -4.16 7.77
C ILE A 4 36.16 -3.71 6.38
N TYR A 5 36.97 -2.87 5.74
CA TYR A 5 36.88 -2.57 4.32
C TYR A 5 37.84 -3.48 3.53
N PRO A 6 37.45 -4.02 2.37
CA PRO A 6 38.35 -4.81 1.55
C PRO A 6 39.17 -3.90 0.62
N GLY A 7 40.49 -4.02 0.73
CA GLY A 7 41.41 -4.05 -0.40
C GLY A 7 41.97 -2.73 -0.93
N ALA A 8 43.24 -2.46 -0.61
CA ALA A 8 44.22 -1.94 -1.56
C ALA A 8 45.65 -2.18 -1.01
N ASP A 9 46.49 -2.78 -1.84
CA ASP A 9 47.91 -3.03 -1.59
C ASP A 9 48.69 -1.75 -1.23
N SER A 10 49.56 -1.82 -0.23
CA SER A 10 50.66 -0.87 0.02
C SER A 10 51.85 -1.72 0.49
N SER A 11 52.92 -1.89 -0.30
CA SER A 11 53.99 -0.95 -0.62
C SER A 11 54.59 -0.29 0.62
N ASP A 12 55.70 -0.89 1.07
CA ASP A 12 56.55 -0.44 2.16
C ASP A 12 57.13 0.95 1.91
N GLY A 13 57.07 1.81 2.94
CA GLY A 13 57.56 3.19 2.87
C GLY A 13 57.70 3.84 4.23
N ASN A 14 58.78 3.46 4.92
CA ASN A 14 59.34 4.01 6.16
C ASN A 14 59.45 5.56 6.18
N GLY A 15 59.03 6.22 7.27
CA GLY A 15 59.33 7.64 7.48
C GLY A 15 58.65 8.35 8.66
N SER A 16 59.33 8.32 9.81
CA SER A 16 59.52 9.40 10.81
C SER A 16 58.33 10.15 11.43
N ASP A 17 58.32 10.08 12.77
CA ASP A 17 57.60 10.85 13.79
C ASP A 17 57.46 12.36 13.54
N ASP A 18 56.25 12.88 13.78
CA ASP A 18 56.00 14.19 14.41
C ASP A 18 54.62 14.14 15.12
N LEU A 19 54.63 14.26 16.45
CA LEU A 19 53.43 14.24 17.29
C LEU A 19 52.80 15.63 17.36
N TYR A 20 51.64 15.80 16.70
CA TYR A 20 50.77 16.96 16.85
C TYR A 20 49.82 16.77 18.05
N VAL A 21 49.86 17.69 19.01
CA VAL A 21 48.93 17.75 20.14
C VAL A 21 47.90 18.85 19.84
N PRO A 22 46.60 18.53 19.68
CA PRO A 22 45.58 19.56 19.48
C PRO A 22 45.21 20.22 20.81
N SER A 23 45.01 21.53 20.77
CA SER A 23 44.49 22.35 21.88
C SER A 23 42.99 22.14 22.09
N GLU A 24 42.55 22.08 23.35
CA GLU A 24 41.16 21.80 23.78
C GLU A 24 40.14 22.95 23.57
N ASP A 25 40.38 23.86 22.61
CA ASP A 25 39.52 25.04 22.37
C ASP A 25 39.08 25.17 20.89
N GLU A 26 38.83 24.05 20.21
CA GLU A 26 38.08 24.03 18.95
C GLU A 26 36.66 23.49 19.21
N LEU A 27 35.73 24.41 19.43
CA LEU A 27 34.30 24.13 19.36
C LEU A 27 33.99 23.65 17.94
N ASP A 28 33.51 22.41 17.82
CA ASP A 28 33.05 21.78 16.58
C ASP A 28 32.14 22.73 15.77
N GLU A 29 32.72 23.36 14.75
CA GLU A 29 31.96 24.01 13.70
C GLU A 29 31.42 22.88 12.79
N PRO A 30 30.10 22.71 12.62
CA PRO A 30 29.57 21.59 11.84
C PRO A 30 29.96 21.75 10.37
N CYS A 31 30.87 20.91 9.90
CA CYS A 31 31.21 20.76 8.49
C CYS A 31 30.01 20.17 7.73
N ALA A 32 29.46 20.96 6.80
CA ALA A 32 28.43 20.50 5.89
C ALA A 32 29.02 19.57 4.83
N THR A 33 28.74 18.28 4.93
CA THR A 33 29.08 17.30 3.89
C THR A 33 27.88 17.11 2.96
N GLY A 34 27.98 17.56 1.71
CA GLY A 34 27.03 17.25 0.63
C GLY A 34 26.42 18.46 -0.07
N ASP A 35 26.27 18.37 -1.40
CA ASP A 35 25.81 19.41 -2.33
C ASP A 35 24.32 19.77 -2.16
N HIS A 36 23.92 20.30 -0.99
CA HIS A 36 22.65 20.98 -0.71
C HIS A 36 21.34 20.31 -1.19
N GLN A 37 21.34 19.01 -1.47
CA GLN A 37 20.17 18.24 -1.85
C GLN A 37 19.98 17.08 -0.88
N GLY A 38 19.47 17.40 0.31
CA GLY A 38 19.10 16.41 1.31
C GLY A 38 18.13 17.00 2.30
N ILE A 39 16.95 16.38 2.43
CA ILE A 39 16.03 16.66 3.52
C ILE A 39 16.72 16.17 4.80
N TYR A 40 17.20 17.09 5.64
CA TYR A 40 17.75 16.74 6.94
C TYR A 40 16.62 16.21 7.82
N PHE A 41 16.60 14.90 8.04
CA PHE A 41 15.89 14.35 9.19
C PHE A 41 16.61 14.89 10.42
N LEU A 42 15.94 15.79 11.13
CA LEU A 42 16.34 16.22 12.47
C LEU A 42 16.71 14.98 13.27
N GLU A 43 17.99 14.89 13.57
CA GLU A 43 18.63 13.91 14.42
C GLU A 43 17.75 13.66 15.64
N GLY A 44 17.05 12.53 15.64
CA GLY A 44 16.45 12.05 16.86
C GLY A 44 17.60 11.69 17.78
N ILE A 45 17.69 12.33 18.95
CA ILE A 45 18.65 11.91 19.98
C ILE A 45 18.45 10.41 20.19
N VAL A 46 19.49 9.65 19.89
CA VAL A 46 19.56 8.23 20.19
C VAL A 46 19.69 8.11 21.70
N GLU A 47 18.56 7.95 22.39
CA GLU A 47 18.58 7.67 23.83
C GLU A 47 18.94 6.19 24.02
N ASP A 48 20.13 5.95 24.58
CA ASP A 48 20.53 4.61 25.05
C ASP A 48 19.72 4.27 26.29
N TYR A 49 18.72 3.40 26.13
CA TYR A 49 17.98 2.81 27.24
C TYR A 49 18.80 1.68 27.88
N GLY A 50 19.96 2.02 28.40
CA GLY A 50 20.77 1.14 29.23
C GLY A 50 20.02 0.72 30.50
N GLU A 51 19.79 -0.59 30.63
CA GLU A 51 19.51 -1.35 31.87
C GLU A 51 18.27 -1.03 32.73
N ALA A 52 17.51 0.04 32.49
CA ALA A 52 16.50 0.47 33.48
C ALA A 52 15.21 -0.39 33.56
N ARG A 53 14.96 -1.31 32.62
CA ARG A 53 13.72 -2.12 32.63
C ARG A 53 13.86 -3.64 32.57
N ASP A 54 15.07 -4.19 32.45
CA ASP A 54 15.23 -5.63 32.23
C ASP A 54 15.93 -6.39 33.37
N ARG A 55 15.59 -6.06 34.62
CA ARG A 55 16.07 -6.82 35.79
C ARG A 55 15.30 -8.11 36.07
N ARG A 56 14.48 -8.64 35.16
CA ARG A 56 13.64 -9.81 35.51
C ARG A 56 13.65 -11.03 34.62
N ARG A 57 14.43 -11.13 33.54
CA ARG A 57 14.61 -12.46 32.92
C ARG A 57 15.87 -12.58 32.05
N ARG A 58 16.70 -13.56 32.47
CA ARG A 58 17.71 -14.32 31.70
C ARG A 58 19.05 -13.63 31.41
N GLY A 59 20.08 -14.24 32.00
CA GLY A 59 21.14 -14.92 31.26
C GLY A 59 21.97 -14.06 30.31
N LYS A 60 23.13 -13.63 30.82
CA LYS A 60 24.24 -13.03 30.08
C LYS A 60 24.48 -13.72 28.73
N GLU A 61 24.16 -13.01 27.64
CA GLU A 61 24.81 -13.19 26.34
C GLU A 61 24.59 -11.92 25.48
N GLY A 62 25.69 -11.33 25.02
CA GLY A 62 25.77 -10.39 23.89
C GLY A 62 24.95 -9.08 23.96
N GLY A 63 25.57 -8.01 24.46
CA GLY A 63 24.99 -6.66 24.46
C GLY A 63 24.85 -6.08 23.04
N HIS A 64 23.64 -6.11 22.49
CA HIS A 64 23.22 -5.24 21.40
C HIS A 64 22.18 -4.26 21.96
N GLY A 65 22.57 -3.01 22.15
CA GLY A 65 21.65 -1.93 22.50
C GLY A 65 20.63 -1.75 21.36
N THR A 66 19.35 -1.77 21.69
CA THR A 66 18.28 -1.43 20.73
C THR A 66 18.01 0.06 20.82
N TYR A 67 18.35 0.78 19.77
CA TYR A 67 18.10 2.21 19.65
C TYR A 67 16.72 2.46 19.05
N TRP A 68 15.91 3.30 19.70
CA TRP A 68 14.60 3.69 19.20
C TRP A 68 14.58 5.19 18.92
N LEU A 69 14.07 5.59 17.75
CA LEU A 69 13.74 6.98 17.48
C LEU A 69 12.47 7.33 18.26
N SER A 70 12.59 8.27 19.20
CA SER A 70 11.45 8.73 20.00
C SER A 70 10.38 9.37 19.10
N ASN A 71 9.13 8.94 19.26
CA ASN A 71 8.00 9.42 18.48
C ASN A 71 7.83 10.94 18.63
N ARG A 72 7.94 11.67 17.51
CA ARG A 72 7.51 13.06 17.28
C ARG A 72 7.74 14.02 18.45
N ARG A 73 8.91 14.67 18.50
CA ARG A 73 9.04 15.92 19.28
C ARG A 73 8.46 17.09 18.48
N LYS A 74 7.68 17.93 19.17
CA LYS A 74 7.33 19.26 18.64
C LYS A 74 8.59 20.12 18.69
N VAL A 75 9.06 20.53 17.52
CA VAL A 75 10.19 21.46 17.39
C VAL A 75 9.63 22.87 17.45
N LYS A 76 10.30 23.77 18.18
CA LYS A 76 9.91 25.18 18.20
C LYS A 76 10.18 25.79 16.82
N GLU A 77 9.30 26.69 16.39
CA GLU A 77 9.38 27.39 15.12
C GLU A 77 10.74 28.06 14.90
N GLU A 78 11.26 28.72 15.94
CA GLU A 78 12.57 29.39 15.97
C GLU A 78 13.73 28.43 15.63
N THR A 79 13.67 27.20 16.13
CA THR A 79 14.70 26.18 15.88
C THR A 79 14.68 25.71 14.42
N LEU A 80 13.49 25.54 13.83
CA LEU A 80 13.36 25.23 12.40
C LEU A 80 13.86 26.39 11.54
N MET A 81 13.50 27.62 11.89
CA MET A 81 13.98 28.82 11.19
C MET A 81 15.50 28.96 11.21
N TYR A 82 16.12 28.68 12.37
CA TYR A 82 17.58 28.65 12.52
C TYR A 82 18.23 27.57 11.64
N LEU A 83 17.74 26.33 11.71
CA LEU A 83 18.32 25.20 10.99
C LEU A 83 18.30 25.37 9.47
N TYR A 84 17.23 25.96 8.93
CA TYR A 84 17.09 26.19 7.50
C TYR A 84 17.56 27.59 7.07
N SER A 85 18.21 28.35 7.97
CA SER A 85 18.74 29.70 7.69
C SER A 85 17.70 30.67 7.11
N VAL A 86 16.46 30.60 7.59
CA VAL A 86 15.34 31.42 7.12
C VAL A 86 14.82 32.32 8.23
N ARG A 87 14.58 33.60 7.89
CA ARG A 87 14.18 34.64 8.86
C ARG A 87 12.70 34.66 9.21
N SER A 88 11.89 33.80 8.60
CA SER A 88 10.45 33.69 8.88
C SER A 88 9.90 32.33 8.45
N MET A 89 8.74 31.95 8.96
CA MET A 89 7.96 30.81 8.48
C MET A 89 7.64 30.88 6.98
N ASN A 90 7.45 32.08 6.42
CA ASN A 90 7.29 32.23 4.97
C ASN A 90 8.54 31.81 4.19
N GLY A 91 9.73 31.95 4.78
CA GLY A 91 10.95 31.39 4.25
C GLY A 91 10.93 29.87 4.25
N LEU A 92 10.47 29.24 5.35
CA LEU A 92 10.31 27.78 5.42
C LEU A 92 9.33 27.25 4.36
N TYR A 93 8.18 27.91 4.16
CA TYR A 93 7.22 27.49 3.12
C TYR A 93 7.83 27.50 1.72
N LYS A 94 8.68 28.49 1.41
CA LYS A 94 9.40 28.55 0.14
C LYS A 94 10.46 27.45 0.01
N VAL A 95 11.18 27.15 1.09
CA VAL A 95 12.19 26.08 1.13
C VAL A 95 11.55 24.70 0.92
N PHE A 96 10.37 24.45 1.50
CA PHE A 96 9.70 23.15 1.39
C PHE A 96 8.64 23.05 0.29
N GLY A 97 8.33 24.14 -0.42
CA GLY A 97 7.34 24.14 -1.51
C GLY A 97 5.88 23.91 -1.07
N PHE A 98 5.53 24.15 0.20
CA PHE A 98 4.16 23.96 0.70
C PHE A 98 3.37 25.27 0.72
N CYS A 99 2.23 25.31 0.00
CA CYS A 99 1.30 26.45 -0.02
C CYS A 99 0.05 26.26 0.88
N CYS A 100 0.03 25.29 1.79
CA CYS A 100 -1.15 24.99 2.63
C CYS A 100 -0.87 25.34 4.10
N GLY A 101 -1.62 26.28 4.66
CA GLY A 101 -1.42 26.78 6.02
C GLY A 101 -1.63 25.72 7.12
N PHE A 102 -0.81 25.77 8.16
CA PHE A 102 -1.02 25.04 9.42
C PHE A 102 -2.20 25.65 10.19
N GLY A 103 -3.43 25.38 9.76
CA GLY A 103 -4.61 25.68 10.55
C GLY A 103 -4.80 24.62 11.65
N GLU A 104 -5.12 25.03 12.87
CA GLU A 104 -5.69 24.10 13.86
C GLU A 104 -6.99 23.52 13.27
N GLU A 105 -7.02 22.20 13.08
CA GLU A 105 -8.22 21.50 12.60
C GLU A 105 -9.43 21.86 13.48
N PRO A 106 -10.58 22.25 12.88
CA PRO A 106 -11.80 22.44 13.63
C PRO A 106 -12.14 21.14 14.38
N LYS A 107 -12.35 21.24 15.69
CA LYS A 107 -12.83 20.12 16.53
C LYS A 107 -14.30 19.83 16.25
N THR A 108 -14.63 19.37 15.05
CA THR A 108 -15.93 18.79 14.76
C THR A 108 -15.99 17.37 15.31
N HIS A 109 -16.91 17.14 16.26
CA HIS A 109 -17.31 15.81 16.73
C HIS A 109 -18.02 15.06 15.58
N LEU A 110 -17.23 14.48 14.68
CA LEU A 110 -17.72 13.58 13.64
C LEU A 110 -17.98 12.20 14.26
N THR A 111 -19.20 11.93 14.69
CA THR A 111 -19.71 10.55 14.78
C THR A 111 -19.88 10.01 13.35
N TRP A 112 -18.80 10.05 12.57
CA TRP A 112 -18.74 9.54 11.21
C TRP A 112 -18.44 8.06 11.30
N MET A 113 -19.51 7.27 11.25
CA MET A 113 -19.40 6.07 10.43
C MET A 113 -19.13 6.58 9.00
N ARG A 114 -17.86 6.61 8.58
CA ARG A 114 -17.53 6.68 7.14
C ARG A 114 -18.27 5.51 6.52
N ARG A 115 -19.48 5.75 5.99
CA ARG A 115 -20.11 4.88 5.01
C ARG A 115 -19.24 5.02 3.78
N HIS A 116 -18.22 4.22 3.84
CA HIS A 116 -17.21 3.99 2.88
C HIS A 116 -18.00 3.52 1.63
N GLY A 117 -18.13 4.39 0.64
CA GLY A 117 -18.91 4.11 -0.57
C GLY A 117 -18.33 2.95 -1.37
N ASN A 118 -19.02 2.53 -2.41
CA ASN A 118 -18.42 1.65 -3.42
C ASN A 118 -17.21 2.37 -4.04
N THR A 119 -16.23 1.60 -4.49
CA THR A 119 -15.14 2.14 -5.30
C THR A 119 -15.68 2.76 -6.59
N LEU A 120 -14.99 3.76 -7.12
CA LEU A 120 -15.35 4.32 -8.41
C LEU A 120 -14.78 3.42 -9.52
N TRP A 121 -15.47 3.39 -10.65
CA TRP A 121 -14.99 2.73 -11.86
C TRP A 121 -13.69 3.37 -12.35
N LEU A 122 -12.74 2.52 -12.77
CA LEU A 122 -11.38 2.92 -13.10
C LEU A 122 -11.35 3.98 -14.20
N GLU A 123 -12.23 3.86 -15.19
CA GLU A 123 -12.37 4.81 -16.30
C GLU A 123 -12.76 6.23 -15.85
N HIS A 124 -13.41 6.36 -14.69
CA HIS A 124 -13.76 7.66 -14.11
C HIS A 124 -12.63 8.24 -13.25
N VAL A 125 -11.67 7.40 -12.87
CA VAL A 125 -10.58 7.75 -11.96
C VAL A 125 -9.28 8.00 -12.73
N ARG A 126 -9.03 7.21 -13.78
CA ARG A 126 -7.85 7.34 -14.63
C ARG A 126 -8.12 8.20 -15.84
N VAL A 127 -7.10 8.99 -16.19
CA VAL A 127 -7.06 9.72 -17.46
C VAL A 127 -6.79 8.77 -18.62
N GLU A 128 -6.00 7.71 -18.39
CA GLU A 128 -5.59 6.75 -19.40
C GLU A 128 -6.24 5.38 -19.13
N VAL A 129 -6.95 4.86 -20.14
CA VAL A 129 -7.52 3.51 -20.11
C VAL A 129 -6.37 2.50 -20.34
N PRO A 130 -6.25 1.46 -19.50
CA PRO A 130 -5.23 0.43 -19.71
C PRO A 130 -5.35 -0.22 -21.09
N ALA A 131 -4.22 -0.62 -21.67
CA ALA A 131 -4.22 -1.40 -22.90
C ALA A 131 -4.80 -2.80 -22.64
N ASP A 132 -5.53 -3.33 -23.62
CA ASP A 132 -6.16 -4.64 -23.53
C ASP A 132 -5.12 -5.76 -23.49
N PHE A 133 -5.38 -6.77 -22.65
CA PHE A 133 -4.67 -8.03 -22.76
C PHE A 133 -5.24 -8.84 -23.92
N GLU A 134 -4.37 -9.36 -24.78
CA GLU A 134 -4.73 -10.29 -25.83
C GLU A 134 -4.94 -11.70 -25.24
N PHE A 135 -6.11 -11.94 -24.63
CA PHE A 135 -6.44 -13.26 -24.11
C PHE A 135 -6.93 -14.21 -25.21
N GLY A 136 -7.42 -13.66 -26.32
CA GLY A 136 -8.03 -14.39 -27.43
C GLY A 136 -9.47 -14.81 -27.16
N LEU A 137 -10.15 -14.23 -26.17
CA LEU A 137 -11.53 -14.62 -25.82
C LEU A 137 -12.54 -14.14 -26.87
N ASP A 138 -12.22 -13.05 -27.57
CA ASP A 138 -13.02 -12.52 -28.68
C ASP A 138 -13.03 -13.46 -29.88
N GLU A 139 -11.90 -14.09 -30.20
CA GLU A 139 -11.78 -15.04 -31.30
C GLU A 139 -12.51 -16.37 -31.02
N GLU A 140 -12.67 -16.70 -29.74
CA GLU A 140 -13.31 -17.93 -29.30
C GLU A 140 -14.84 -17.92 -29.41
N ASN A 141 -15.44 -16.83 -29.92
CA ASN A 141 -16.88 -16.66 -30.12
C ASN A 141 -17.71 -16.94 -28.84
N ILE A 142 -17.21 -16.51 -27.69
CA ILE A 142 -17.92 -16.66 -26.41
C ILE A 142 -19.21 -15.84 -26.46
N TRP A 143 -20.34 -16.53 -26.41
CA TRP A 143 -21.64 -15.88 -26.49
C TRP A 143 -22.05 -15.29 -25.14
N MET A 144 -22.09 -13.96 -25.06
CA MET A 144 -22.60 -13.23 -23.90
C MET A 144 -24.09 -12.95 -24.06
N GLN A 145 -24.84 -13.12 -22.97
CA GLN A 145 -26.20 -12.60 -22.91
C GLN A 145 -26.17 -11.06 -22.88
N PRO A 146 -27.15 -10.40 -23.53
CA PRO A 146 -27.28 -8.95 -23.44
C PRO A 146 -27.44 -8.53 -21.99
N VAL A 147 -26.89 -7.36 -21.65
CA VAL A 147 -27.14 -6.75 -20.35
C VAL A 147 -28.64 -6.52 -20.23
N VAL A 148 -29.28 -7.17 -19.25
CA VAL A 148 -30.59 -6.75 -18.79
C VAL A 148 -30.32 -5.70 -17.70
N PRO A 149 -30.67 -4.42 -17.90
CA PRO A 149 -30.55 -3.43 -16.85
C PRO A 149 -31.27 -3.97 -15.62
N LEU A 150 -30.60 -3.94 -14.46
CA LEU A 150 -31.25 -4.29 -13.21
C LEU A 150 -32.40 -3.29 -13.05
N MET A 151 -33.63 -3.73 -13.32
CA MET A 151 -34.84 -2.96 -13.05
C MET A 151 -34.80 -2.62 -11.57
N THR A 152 -34.27 -1.45 -11.25
CA THR A 152 -34.24 -0.95 -9.88
C THR A 152 -35.69 -0.72 -9.55
N GLN A 153 -36.19 -1.49 -8.59
CA GLN A 153 -37.56 -1.50 -8.12
C GLN A 153 -37.86 -0.19 -7.37
N LYS A 154 -37.87 0.92 -8.10
CA LYS A 154 -38.39 2.23 -7.76
C LYS A 154 -39.17 2.71 -8.97
N GLU A 155 -40.32 2.08 -9.17
CA GLU A 155 -41.38 2.58 -10.05
C GLU A 155 -42.03 3.78 -9.35
N ASP A 156 -41.44 4.96 -9.47
CA ASP A 156 -42.14 6.25 -9.41
C ASP A 156 -41.13 7.37 -9.74
N GLU A 157 -41.48 8.22 -10.70
CA GLU A 157 -40.67 9.31 -11.30
C GLU A 157 -39.75 8.93 -12.49
N LEU A 158 -40.33 8.38 -13.56
CA LEU A 158 -39.67 8.32 -14.87
C LEU A 158 -39.82 9.65 -15.63
N LYS A 159 -38.77 10.47 -15.60
CA LYS A 159 -38.42 11.31 -16.75
C LYS A 159 -37.82 10.38 -17.83
N ALA A 160 -38.22 10.58 -19.08
CA ALA A 160 -37.77 9.75 -20.20
C ALA A 160 -36.23 9.60 -20.20
N PRO A 161 -35.68 8.39 -20.32
CA PRO A 161 -34.24 8.19 -20.41
C PRO A 161 -33.78 8.68 -21.79
N ASP A 162 -32.86 9.65 -21.79
CA ASP A 162 -32.13 10.05 -22.99
C ASP A 162 -31.40 8.84 -23.58
N ALA A 163 -31.39 8.75 -24.91
CA ALA A 163 -31.07 7.58 -25.73
C ALA A 163 -29.56 7.21 -25.79
N ASP A 164 -28.77 7.52 -24.77
CA ASP A 164 -27.31 7.33 -24.77
C ASP A 164 -26.85 6.03 -24.07
N LEU A 165 -27.76 5.11 -23.73
CA LEU A 165 -27.41 3.82 -23.09
C LEU A 165 -26.79 2.77 -24.03
N GLU A 166 -26.57 3.09 -25.32
CA GLU A 166 -25.86 2.17 -26.25
C GLU A 166 -24.32 2.25 -26.16
N GLU A 167 -23.76 3.09 -25.29
CA GLU A 167 -22.31 3.28 -25.19
C GLU A 167 -21.59 2.25 -24.30
N GLU A 168 -22.32 1.42 -23.55
CA GLU A 168 -21.76 0.55 -22.49
C GLU A 168 -21.06 -0.74 -23.01
N GLU A 169 -21.06 -1.01 -24.32
CA GLU A 169 -20.51 -2.25 -24.89
C GLU A 169 -19.44 -2.00 -25.96
N ARG A 170 -18.65 -0.93 -25.81
CA ARG A 170 -17.63 -0.52 -26.80
C ARG A 170 -16.36 -1.37 -26.84
N GLY A 171 -16.29 -2.48 -26.11
CA GLY A 171 -15.13 -3.37 -26.09
C GLY A 171 -15.50 -4.84 -26.14
N GLY A 172 -14.60 -5.63 -26.74
CA GLY A 172 -14.66 -7.09 -26.73
C GLY A 172 -14.60 -7.68 -25.32
N LEU A 173 -14.76 -8.99 -25.22
CA LEU A 173 -14.61 -9.74 -23.98
C LEU A 173 -13.21 -9.60 -23.40
N ASP A 174 -12.17 -9.50 -24.24
CA ASP A 174 -10.79 -9.26 -23.77
C ASP A 174 -10.68 -7.92 -23.04
N HIS A 175 -11.29 -6.87 -23.60
CA HIS A 175 -11.36 -5.54 -22.98
C HIS A 175 -12.08 -5.59 -21.63
N GLN A 176 -13.25 -6.23 -21.57
CA GLN A 176 -14.02 -6.32 -20.31
C GLN A 176 -13.26 -7.06 -19.21
N VAL A 177 -12.61 -8.18 -19.55
CA VAL A 177 -11.78 -8.95 -18.59
C VAL A 177 -10.57 -8.12 -18.16
N THR A 178 -9.98 -7.35 -19.07
CA THR A 178 -8.87 -6.43 -18.76
C THR A 178 -9.29 -5.34 -17.78
N LEU A 179 -10.44 -4.70 -18.00
CA LEU A 179 -10.97 -3.69 -17.09
C LEU A 179 -11.27 -4.25 -15.70
N ILE A 180 -11.92 -5.43 -15.62
CA ILE A 180 -12.17 -6.12 -14.35
C ILE A 180 -10.86 -6.41 -13.62
N TRP A 181 -9.84 -6.86 -14.34
CA TRP A 181 -8.52 -7.12 -13.77
C TRP A 181 -7.88 -5.86 -13.17
N HIS A 182 -7.83 -4.76 -13.92
CA HIS A 182 -7.27 -3.51 -13.42
C HIS A 182 -8.09 -2.89 -12.29
N GLN A 183 -9.42 -2.98 -12.36
CA GLN A 183 -10.31 -2.57 -11.27
C GLN A 183 -10.03 -3.38 -10.01
N MET A 184 -9.76 -4.69 -10.11
CA MET A 184 -9.44 -5.53 -8.95
C MET A 184 -8.18 -5.04 -8.23
N LEU A 185 -7.10 -4.76 -8.98
CA LEU A 185 -5.85 -4.25 -8.41
C LEU A 185 -6.07 -2.91 -7.71
N HIS A 186 -6.82 -2.00 -8.35
CA HIS A 186 -7.18 -0.72 -7.75
C HIS A 186 -8.02 -0.88 -6.46
N ASP A 187 -9.10 -1.66 -6.53
CA ASP A 187 -10.04 -1.83 -5.42
C ASP A 187 -9.37 -2.45 -4.20
N VAL A 188 -8.48 -3.41 -4.40
CA VAL A 188 -7.72 -4.04 -3.32
C VAL A 188 -6.91 -2.99 -2.55
N ILE A 189 -6.23 -2.06 -3.23
CA ILE A 189 -5.49 -0.98 -2.56
C ILE A 189 -6.43 0.04 -1.91
N VAL A 190 -7.47 0.48 -2.62
CA VAL A 190 -8.39 1.52 -2.10
C VAL A 190 -9.19 1.02 -0.89
N LEU A 191 -9.56 -0.26 -0.89
CA LEU A 191 -10.30 -0.90 0.20
C LEU A 191 -9.40 -1.45 1.31
N SER A 192 -8.09 -1.22 1.22
CA SER A 192 -7.17 -1.48 2.33
C SER A 192 -7.65 -0.84 3.62
N LEU A 193 -7.47 -1.57 4.72
CA LEU A 193 -7.94 -1.12 6.01
C LEU A 193 -7.17 0.16 6.42
N ASN A 194 -7.89 1.08 7.06
CA ASN A 194 -7.27 2.20 7.75
C ASN A 194 -7.14 1.85 9.23
N GLY A 195 -6.12 2.42 9.91
CA GLY A 195 -5.96 2.25 11.34
C GLY A 195 -7.23 2.64 12.11
N HIS A 196 -7.57 1.89 13.15
CA HIS A 196 -8.81 2.10 13.93
C HIS A 196 -8.90 3.45 14.63
N SER A 197 -7.76 4.14 14.84
CA SER A 197 -7.73 5.44 15.50
C SER A 197 -7.66 6.57 14.47
N ARG A 198 -8.36 7.68 14.73
CA ARG A 198 -8.19 8.94 13.98
C ARG A 198 -6.75 9.43 13.94
N GLN A 199 -5.96 9.07 14.95
CA GLN A 199 -4.54 9.45 15.05
C GLN A 199 -3.63 8.45 14.34
N SER A 200 -4.13 7.26 14.01
CA SER A 200 -3.37 6.28 13.26
C SER A 200 -3.38 6.65 11.77
N PRO A 201 -2.21 6.82 11.13
CA PRO A 201 -2.16 7.05 9.70
C PRO A 201 -2.72 5.83 8.94
N SER A 202 -3.11 6.05 7.67
CA SER A 202 -3.43 4.95 6.75
C SER A 202 -2.27 3.95 6.68
N TYR A 203 -2.57 2.66 6.60
CA TYR A 203 -1.53 1.65 6.41
C TYR A 203 -0.88 1.81 5.04
N VAL A 204 -1.62 2.23 4.01
CA VAL A 204 -1.08 2.45 2.67
C VAL A 204 -0.21 3.71 2.63
N THR A 205 0.99 3.58 2.07
CA THR A 205 1.94 4.68 1.88
C THR A 205 1.67 5.49 0.62
N LEU A 206 1.01 4.89 -0.38
CA LEU A 206 0.65 5.55 -1.63
C LEU A 206 -0.26 6.77 -1.39
N THR A 207 0.03 7.84 -2.12
CA THR A 207 -0.79 9.04 -2.29
C THR A 207 -2.09 8.72 -3.04
N ALA A 208 -3.03 9.67 -3.09
CA ALA A 208 -4.28 9.46 -3.83
C ALA A 208 -4.03 9.19 -5.32
N ALA A 209 -3.22 10.03 -5.98
CA ALA A 209 -2.89 9.87 -7.40
C ALA A 209 -2.16 8.55 -7.70
N GLU A 210 -1.27 8.10 -6.81
CA GLU A 210 -0.61 6.80 -6.96
C GLU A 210 -1.58 5.64 -6.81
N ARG A 211 -2.58 5.75 -5.92
CA ARG A 211 -3.65 4.74 -5.77
C ARG A 211 -4.51 4.64 -7.03
N ASP A 212 -4.86 5.79 -7.59
CA ASP A 212 -5.62 5.91 -8.82
C ASP A 212 -4.87 5.24 -9.98
N ALA A 213 -3.54 5.33 -9.99
CA ALA A 213 -2.65 4.74 -10.99
C ALA A 213 -2.15 3.30 -10.67
N VAL A 214 -2.70 2.60 -9.67
CA VAL A 214 -2.23 1.25 -9.28
C VAL A 214 -2.28 0.23 -10.42
N GLY A 215 -1.11 -0.15 -10.93
CA GLY A 215 -0.95 -1.20 -11.94
C GLY A 215 -0.54 -2.55 -11.35
N MET A 216 -0.22 -3.49 -12.24
CA MET A 216 0.37 -4.78 -11.86
C MET A 216 1.73 -4.57 -11.18
N GLU A 217 2.43 -3.52 -11.57
CA GLU A 217 3.78 -3.18 -11.12
C GLU A 217 3.84 -3.06 -9.60
N VAL A 218 2.82 -2.44 -8.98
CA VAL A 218 2.73 -2.28 -7.51
C VAL A 218 2.75 -3.63 -6.79
N TYR A 219 2.16 -4.66 -7.40
CA TYR A 219 2.08 -6.02 -6.88
C TYR A 219 3.32 -6.88 -7.25
N GLN A 220 4.21 -6.33 -8.07
CA GLN A 220 5.50 -6.90 -8.48
C GLN A 220 6.68 -6.05 -7.97
N MET A 221 6.45 -5.18 -6.99
CA MET A 221 7.51 -4.42 -6.32
C MET A 221 7.98 -5.14 -5.05
N PHE A 222 9.29 -5.13 -4.82
CA PHE A 222 9.89 -5.59 -3.55
C PHE A 222 9.55 -4.63 -2.39
N THR A 223 9.35 -3.35 -2.70
CA THR A 223 8.94 -2.36 -1.70
C THR A 223 7.42 -2.34 -1.58
N LEU A 224 6.91 -2.84 -0.46
CA LEU A 224 5.48 -2.90 -0.21
C LEU A 224 4.91 -1.48 0.02
N PRO A 225 3.75 -1.15 -0.56
CA PRO A 225 3.11 0.16 -0.41
C PRO A 225 2.41 0.34 0.95
N PHE A 226 3.02 -0.18 2.02
CA PHE A 226 2.44 -0.20 3.36
C PHE A 226 3.45 0.20 4.42
N ARG A 227 2.99 0.96 5.42
CA ARG A 227 3.77 1.35 6.60
C ARG A 227 4.07 0.18 7.52
N GLY A 228 3.25 -0.86 7.46
CA GLY A 228 3.48 -2.09 8.21
C GLY A 228 2.50 -3.19 7.85
N VAL A 229 3.02 -4.40 7.78
CA VAL A 229 2.33 -5.59 7.28
C VAL A 229 2.81 -6.82 8.05
N VAL A 230 1.90 -7.79 8.20
CA VAL A 230 2.28 -9.17 8.53
C VAL A 230 2.31 -9.93 7.22
N TRP A 231 3.41 -10.60 6.94
CA TRP A 231 3.51 -11.41 5.73
C TRP A 231 3.89 -12.85 6.01
N LEU A 232 3.39 -13.72 5.14
CA LEU A 232 3.68 -15.14 5.09
C LEU A 232 4.22 -15.46 3.70
N VAL A 233 5.33 -16.19 3.64
CA VAL A 233 5.84 -16.72 2.38
C VAL A 233 5.09 -18.00 2.06
N ALA A 234 4.41 -18.02 0.92
CA ALA A 234 3.82 -19.23 0.35
C ALA A 234 4.68 -19.69 -0.82
N GLU A 235 4.76 -21.01 -1.06
CA GLU A 235 5.45 -21.53 -2.24
C GLU A 235 4.76 -21.08 -3.52
N LYS A 236 3.42 -21.06 -3.51
CA LYS A 236 2.56 -20.56 -4.58
C LYS A 236 1.28 -20.01 -3.96
N PHE A 237 0.62 -19.10 -4.66
CA PHE A 237 -0.77 -18.79 -4.35
C PHE A 237 -1.65 -20.04 -4.46
N GLU A 238 -2.47 -20.25 -3.44
CA GLU A 238 -3.43 -21.34 -3.41
C GLU A 238 -4.63 -21.00 -4.31
N SER A 239 -5.22 -22.03 -4.94
CA SER A 239 -6.43 -21.87 -5.75
C SER A 239 -7.57 -21.30 -4.92
N ASP A 240 -7.71 -21.74 -3.66
CA ASP A 240 -8.73 -21.28 -2.73
C ASP A 240 -8.68 -19.76 -2.52
N MET A 241 -7.47 -19.18 -2.52
CA MET A 241 -7.28 -17.74 -2.41
C MET A 241 -7.89 -17.02 -3.62
N PHE A 242 -7.62 -17.54 -4.82
CA PHE A 242 -8.16 -17.00 -6.05
C PHE A 242 -9.67 -17.18 -6.14
N ASP A 243 -10.21 -18.31 -5.68
CA ASP A 243 -11.65 -18.56 -5.62
C ASP A 243 -12.38 -17.62 -4.66
N TRP A 244 -11.69 -16.95 -3.73
CA TRP A 244 -12.28 -15.87 -2.95
C TRP A 244 -12.26 -14.52 -3.68
N VAL A 245 -11.25 -14.27 -4.51
CA VAL A 245 -11.10 -13.02 -5.28
C VAL A 245 -11.97 -13.03 -6.54
N PHE A 246 -12.03 -14.17 -7.23
CA PHE A 246 -12.77 -14.44 -8.45
C PHE A 246 -13.61 -15.71 -8.27
N PRO A 247 -14.71 -15.60 -7.52
CA PRO A 247 -15.50 -16.76 -7.16
C PRO A 247 -16.06 -17.50 -8.37
N PRO A 248 -16.11 -18.84 -8.33
CA PRO A 248 -16.82 -19.62 -9.33
C PRO A 248 -18.30 -19.19 -9.41
N ARG A 249 -18.91 -19.33 -10.59
CA ARG A 249 -20.32 -18.97 -10.80
C ARG A 249 -21.24 -19.66 -9.79
N GLY A 250 -22.21 -18.90 -9.28
CA GLY A 250 -23.20 -19.38 -8.31
C GLY A 250 -22.72 -19.29 -6.86
N THR A 251 -21.45 -18.97 -6.62
CA THR A 251 -20.97 -18.59 -5.29
C THR A 251 -21.61 -17.26 -4.90
N GLN A 252 -22.43 -17.29 -3.85
CA GLN A 252 -22.99 -16.07 -3.28
C GLN A 252 -21.90 -15.32 -2.52
N VAL A 253 -21.60 -14.10 -2.94
CA VAL A 253 -20.75 -13.20 -2.16
C VAL A 253 -21.50 -12.81 -0.90
N ASN A 254 -20.85 -12.96 0.25
CA ASN A 254 -21.44 -12.60 1.52
C ASN A 254 -21.68 -11.09 1.57
N LEU A 255 -22.95 -10.67 1.53
CA LEU A 255 -23.33 -9.26 1.59
C LEU A 255 -23.00 -8.60 2.94
N ASP A 256 -22.82 -9.41 3.99
CA ASP A 256 -22.41 -8.92 5.31
C ASP A 256 -20.89 -8.68 5.40
N SER A 257 -20.13 -9.09 4.38
CA SER A 257 -18.70 -8.81 4.33
C SER A 257 -18.44 -7.31 4.15
N LYS A 258 -17.43 -6.79 4.85
CA LYS A 258 -17.20 -5.34 4.94
C LYS A 258 -16.59 -4.72 3.68
N GLN A 259 -16.03 -5.53 2.78
CA GLN A 259 -15.20 -5.06 1.67
C GLN A 259 -15.69 -5.57 0.31
N TRP A 260 -16.02 -6.86 0.16
CA TRP A 260 -16.39 -7.43 -1.13
C TRP A 260 -17.56 -6.72 -1.84
N PRO A 261 -18.68 -6.38 -1.17
CA PRO A 261 -19.81 -5.74 -1.83
C PRO A 261 -19.49 -4.31 -2.28
N ARG A 262 -18.40 -3.73 -1.76
CA ARG A 262 -17.98 -2.37 -2.07
C ARG A 262 -16.92 -2.31 -3.17
N ALA A 263 -16.36 -3.47 -3.54
CA ALA A 263 -15.42 -3.60 -4.63
C ALA A 263 -16.21 -3.63 -5.95
N THR A 264 -15.99 -2.65 -6.79
CA THR A 264 -16.65 -2.51 -8.09
C THR A 264 -16.28 -3.67 -8.98
N TYR A 265 -15.00 -4.09 -8.98
CA TYR A 265 -14.56 -5.21 -9.81
C TYR A 265 -15.36 -6.49 -9.54
N MET A 266 -15.74 -6.73 -8.28
CA MET A 266 -16.47 -7.94 -7.88
C MET A 266 -17.89 -7.92 -8.45
N GLN A 267 -18.55 -6.76 -8.45
CA GLN A 267 -19.89 -6.59 -9.04
C GLN A 267 -19.85 -6.84 -10.55
N GLU A 268 -18.85 -6.28 -11.23
CA GLU A 268 -18.69 -6.42 -12.68
C GLU A 268 -18.26 -7.82 -13.09
N TYR A 269 -17.37 -8.44 -12.33
CA TYR A 269 -17.03 -9.84 -12.50
C TYR A 269 -18.25 -10.75 -12.35
N GLN A 270 -19.10 -10.53 -11.33
CA GLN A 270 -20.34 -11.29 -11.17
C GLN A 270 -21.32 -11.06 -12.32
N ARG A 271 -21.44 -9.81 -12.79
CA ARG A 271 -22.26 -9.45 -13.97
C ARG A 271 -21.75 -10.19 -15.21
N LEU A 272 -20.45 -10.17 -15.46
CA LEU A 272 -19.82 -10.92 -16.55
C LEU A 272 -20.12 -12.42 -16.44
N MET A 273 -19.84 -13.04 -15.30
CA MET A 273 -20.09 -14.48 -15.07
C MET A 273 -21.57 -14.88 -15.18
N THR A 274 -22.49 -13.96 -14.90
CA THR A 274 -23.93 -14.20 -15.07
C THR A 274 -24.34 -14.18 -16.53
N ARG A 275 -23.72 -13.29 -17.32
CA ARG A 275 -23.97 -13.13 -18.76
C ARG A 275 -23.33 -14.23 -19.61
N THR A 276 -22.21 -14.79 -19.17
CA THR A 276 -21.59 -15.94 -19.84
C THR A 276 -22.54 -17.14 -19.77
N ARG A 277 -22.82 -17.77 -20.91
CA ARG A 277 -23.85 -18.82 -20.99
C ARG A 277 -23.36 -20.16 -20.48
N THR A 278 -22.16 -20.57 -20.90
CA THR A 278 -21.65 -21.92 -20.66
C THR A 278 -20.60 -21.93 -19.55
N THR A 279 -20.54 -23.03 -18.78
CA THR A 279 -19.50 -23.22 -17.76
C THR A 279 -18.10 -23.25 -18.38
N TRP A 280 -17.97 -23.79 -19.58
CA TRP A 280 -16.71 -23.88 -20.31
C TRP A 280 -16.13 -22.49 -20.63
N ASP A 281 -16.95 -21.56 -21.07
CA ASP A 281 -16.51 -20.19 -21.35
C ASP A 281 -16.10 -19.44 -20.07
N MET A 282 -16.78 -19.72 -18.95
CA MET A 282 -16.39 -19.17 -17.65
C MET A 282 -15.06 -19.72 -17.18
N GLU A 283 -14.85 -21.03 -17.32
CA GLU A 283 -13.58 -21.67 -16.99
C GLU A 283 -12.42 -21.07 -17.81
N ARG A 284 -12.68 -20.69 -19.08
CA ARG A 284 -11.69 -19.99 -19.90
C ARG A 284 -11.35 -18.61 -19.35
N ILE A 285 -12.36 -17.77 -19.08
CA ILE A 285 -12.14 -16.44 -18.48
C ILE A 285 -11.38 -16.58 -17.15
N TRP A 286 -11.84 -17.51 -16.29
CA TRP A 286 -11.22 -17.84 -15.01
C TRP A 286 -9.75 -18.28 -15.19
N THR A 287 -9.45 -19.12 -16.17
CA THR A 287 -8.08 -19.59 -16.46
C THR A 287 -7.16 -18.45 -16.87
N LYS A 288 -7.65 -17.50 -17.66
CA LYS A 288 -6.89 -16.32 -18.07
C LYS A 288 -6.60 -15.40 -16.88
N LEU A 289 -7.62 -15.10 -16.08
CA LEU A 289 -7.48 -14.31 -14.85
C LEU A 289 -6.54 -14.99 -13.84
N TRP A 290 -6.61 -16.32 -13.71
CA TRP A 290 -5.71 -17.09 -12.86
C TRP A 290 -4.25 -17.01 -13.35
N GLY A 291 -4.06 -17.03 -14.68
CA GLY A 291 -2.77 -16.81 -15.30
C GLY A 291 -2.15 -15.46 -14.94
N LEU A 292 -2.95 -14.38 -14.89
CA LEU A 292 -2.50 -13.07 -14.44
C LEU A 292 -2.24 -13.03 -12.94
N PHE A 293 -3.12 -13.62 -12.15
CA PHE A 293 -3.01 -13.62 -10.69
C PHE A 293 -1.75 -14.30 -10.17
N ARG A 294 -1.32 -15.37 -10.83
CA ARG A 294 -0.07 -16.05 -10.50
C ARG A 294 1.19 -15.23 -10.81
N GLN A 295 1.08 -14.14 -11.56
CA GLN A 295 2.19 -13.24 -11.84
C GLN A 295 2.39 -12.18 -10.74
N LEU A 296 1.46 -12.05 -9.80
CA LEU A 296 1.64 -11.15 -8.66
C LEU A 296 2.68 -11.74 -7.70
N TRP A 297 3.55 -10.90 -7.15
CA TRP A 297 4.55 -11.34 -6.18
C TRP A 297 4.00 -11.34 -4.77
N TRP A 298 2.98 -10.54 -4.51
CA TRP A 298 2.27 -10.52 -3.24
C TRP A 298 0.79 -10.25 -3.45
N PHE A 299 -0.03 -10.68 -2.49
CA PHE A 299 -1.45 -10.36 -2.45
C PHE A 299 -1.93 -10.31 -0.99
N PRO A 300 -3.03 -9.61 -0.64
CA PRO A 300 -3.60 -9.72 0.70
C PRO A 300 -3.93 -11.18 1.06
N ASP A 301 -3.78 -11.54 2.34
CA ASP A 301 -4.30 -12.79 2.89
C ASP A 301 -5.84 -12.66 2.98
N VAL A 302 -6.48 -12.83 1.82
CA VAL A 302 -7.92 -12.76 1.64
C VAL A 302 -8.58 -13.94 2.36
N GLN A 303 -9.82 -13.73 2.81
CA GLN A 303 -10.67 -14.77 3.36
C GLN A 303 -12.07 -14.61 2.78
N LYS A 304 -12.88 -15.67 2.89
CA LYS A 304 -14.26 -15.67 2.40
C LYS A 304 -15.06 -14.40 2.75
N ASP A 305 -14.92 -13.89 3.98
CA ASP A 305 -15.70 -12.75 4.48
C ASP A 305 -14.93 -11.42 4.51
N GLN A 306 -13.65 -11.39 4.11
CA GLN A 306 -12.84 -10.18 4.16
C GLN A 306 -11.71 -10.20 3.13
N MET A 307 -11.54 -9.07 2.42
CA MET A 307 -10.44 -8.89 1.49
C MET A 307 -9.11 -8.66 2.22
N TRP A 308 -9.15 -7.94 3.35
CA TRP A 308 -7.99 -7.70 4.18
C TRP A 308 -8.17 -8.31 5.56
N LYS A 309 -7.43 -9.38 5.84
CA LYS A 309 -7.33 -9.92 7.18
C LYS A 309 -6.47 -9.01 8.06
N VAL A 310 -7.02 -8.62 9.20
CA VAL A 310 -6.28 -7.91 10.26
C VAL A 310 -6.34 -8.71 11.53
N ASN A 311 -5.20 -9.28 11.89
CA ASN A 311 -5.03 -10.04 13.11
C ASN A 311 -3.69 -9.70 13.75
N LYS A 312 -3.57 -9.96 15.05
CA LYS A 312 -2.26 -9.96 15.70
C LYS A 312 -1.44 -11.14 15.20
N PRO A 313 -0.13 -10.95 14.97
CA PRO A 313 0.73 -12.06 14.57
C PRO A 313 0.69 -13.17 15.62
N ARG A 314 0.55 -14.42 15.18
CA ARG A 314 0.71 -15.63 15.98
C ARG A 314 2.15 -16.14 15.79
N SER A 315 2.82 -16.49 16.88
CA SER A 315 4.24 -16.90 16.86
C SER A 315 4.52 -18.04 15.85
N GLY A 316 5.65 -17.95 15.13
CA GLY A 316 6.32 -19.12 14.52
C GLY A 316 6.80 -18.97 13.08
N GLN A 317 6.02 -18.32 12.21
CA GLN A 317 6.34 -18.24 10.76
C GLN A 317 6.01 -16.88 10.12
N GLN A 318 5.55 -15.94 10.93
CA GLN A 318 5.09 -14.63 10.45
C GLN A 318 6.20 -13.61 10.64
N MET A 319 6.43 -12.83 9.59
CA MET A 319 7.31 -11.68 9.65
C MET A 319 6.46 -10.42 9.74
N VAL A 320 6.86 -9.51 10.63
CA VAL A 320 6.14 -8.27 10.91
C VAL A 320 7.02 -7.11 10.50
N LEU A 321 6.49 -6.21 9.68
CA LEU A 321 7.19 -4.99 9.27
C LEU A 321 6.44 -3.76 9.81
N PRO A 322 7.13 -2.74 10.33
CA PRO A 322 8.49 -2.82 10.88
C PRO A 322 8.52 -3.75 12.12
N GLU A 323 9.70 -4.27 12.43
CA GLU A 323 9.89 -5.15 13.58
C GLU A 323 9.46 -4.48 14.90
N GLY A 324 8.93 -5.28 15.83
CA GLY A 324 8.51 -4.80 17.16
C GLY A 324 7.10 -4.21 17.25
N VAL A 325 6.38 -4.05 16.14
CA VAL A 325 4.99 -3.57 16.16
C VAL A 325 4.02 -4.71 16.51
N MET A 326 3.33 -4.59 17.64
CA MET A 326 2.37 -5.60 18.14
C MET A 326 0.89 -5.27 17.83
N THR A 327 0.62 -4.24 17.03
CA THR A 327 -0.75 -3.85 16.66
C THR A 327 -1.31 -4.76 15.58
N GLY A 328 -2.64 -4.76 15.41
CA GLY A 328 -3.24 -5.37 14.22
C GLY A 328 -2.67 -4.70 12.97
N GLN A 329 -2.16 -5.49 12.04
CA GLN A 329 -1.63 -5.04 10.75
C GLN A 329 -2.31 -5.84 9.64
N PRO A 330 -2.37 -5.31 8.41
CA PRO A 330 -2.84 -6.07 7.25
C PRO A 330 -1.96 -7.29 7.02
N TRP A 331 -2.60 -8.42 6.70
CA TRP A 331 -1.94 -9.66 6.37
C TRP A 331 -1.79 -9.83 4.87
N MET A 332 -0.65 -10.36 4.46
CA MET A 332 -0.28 -10.56 3.07
C MET A 332 0.39 -11.92 2.87
N ILE A 333 0.20 -12.47 1.68
CA ILE A 333 0.90 -13.65 1.20
C ILE A 333 1.89 -13.19 0.14
N VAL A 334 3.12 -13.62 0.27
CA VAL A 334 4.19 -13.38 -0.71
C VAL A 334 4.48 -14.69 -1.43
N ASN A 335 4.42 -14.62 -2.75
CA ASN A 335 4.71 -15.71 -3.66
C ASN A 335 6.23 -15.84 -3.82
N ARG A 336 6.76 -17.06 -3.76
CA ARG A 336 8.20 -17.31 -3.74
C ARG A 336 8.84 -17.38 -5.13
#